data_AF-T1C141-F1
#
_entry.id   AF-T1C141-F1
#
_cell.length_a   1.000
_cell.length_b   1.000
_cell.length_c   1.000
_cell.angle_alpha   90.00
_cell.angle_beta   90.00
_cell.angle_gamma   90.00
#
_symmetry.space_group_name_H-M   'P 1'
#
loop_
_entity.id
_entity.type
_entity.pdbx_description
1 polymer ?
#
loop_
_entity_poly.entity_id
_entity_poly.type
_entity_poly.pdbx_seq_one_letter_code
_entity_poly.pdbx_strand_id
1 'polypeptide(L)'
;AVLRNPAVIRKNCYGSGSIWAATLAARIWTITATAQRAGCNPLAYLIAYLQECAAAGGRAPNPAALERFFPWVASETDLVEWRMSPPGPMP
;
A
#
# COMPACT_ATOMS: atom_id res chain seq x y z
N ALA A 1 -11.89 19.86 18.46
CA ALA A 1 -11.10 19.07 17.48
C ALA A 1 -10.14 18.04 18.11
N VAL A 2 -9.67 18.23 19.36
CA VAL A 2 -8.63 17.39 20.00
C VAL A 2 -9.00 15.90 20.16
N LEU A 3 -10.28 15.57 20.38
CA LEU A 3 -10.72 14.17 20.56
C LEU A 3 -10.94 13.39 19.25
N ARG A 4 -10.97 14.06 18.09
CA ARG A 4 -11.23 13.40 16.80
C ARG A 4 -10.11 12.44 16.42
N ASN A 5 -8.86 12.88 16.50
CA ASN A 5 -7.72 12.09 16.07
C ASN A 5 -7.53 10.83 16.95
N PRO A 6 -7.57 10.90 18.29
CA PRO A 6 -7.50 9.71 19.14
C PRO A 6 -8.67 8.75 18.93
N ALA A 7 -9.90 9.26 18.76
CA ALA A 7 -11.08 8.42 18.54
C ALA A 7 -11.02 7.67 17.20
N VAL A 8 -10.54 8.33 16.14
CA VAL A 8 -10.35 7.72 14.81
C VAL A 8 -9.26 6.64 14.87
N ILE A 9 -8.13 6.90 15.54
CA ILE A 9 -7.07 5.89 15.70
C ILE A 9 -7.57 4.68 16.49
N ARG A 10 -8.27 4.87 17.62
CA ARG A 10 -8.84 3.75 18.38
C ARG A 10 -9.78 2.90 17.53
N LYS A 11 -10.62 3.54 16.71
CA LYS A 11 -11.56 2.84 15.82
C LYS A 11 -10.85 2.05 14.71
N ASN A 12 -9.82 2.63 14.10
CA ASN A 12 -9.11 2.01 12.98
C ASN A 12 -8.10 0.93 13.43
N CYS A 13 -7.49 1.09 14.60
CA CYS A 13 -6.45 0.19 15.09
C CYS A 13 -6.94 -0.75 16.19
N TYR A 14 -8.23 -0.68 16.59
CA TYR A 14 -8.82 -1.46 17.69
C TYR A 14 -8.11 -1.29 19.06
N GLY A 15 -7.34 -0.21 19.23
CA GLY A 15 -6.58 0.09 20.46
C GLY A 15 -5.21 -0.59 20.53
N SER A 16 -4.42 -0.22 21.55
CA SER A 16 -3.01 -0.63 21.71
C SER A 16 -2.79 -2.12 22.01
N GLY A 17 -3.85 -2.86 22.38
CA GLY A 17 -3.79 -4.31 22.63
C GLY A 17 -4.09 -5.18 21.40
N SER A 18 -4.37 -4.60 20.24
CA SER A 18 -4.75 -5.34 19.04
C SER A 18 -3.52 -5.91 18.31
N ILE A 19 -3.20 -7.19 18.59
CA ILE A 19 -2.10 -7.92 17.93
C ILE A 19 -2.29 -7.95 16.40
N TRP A 20 -3.53 -8.12 15.95
CA TRP A 20 -3.83 -8.11 14.51
C TRP A 20 -3.49 -6.77 13.87
N ALA A 21 -3.86 -5.64 14.50
CA ALA A 21 -3.56 -4.32 13.97
C ALA A 21 -2.04 -4.05 13.96
N ALA A 22 -1.34 -4.47 15.01
CA ALA A 22 0.12 -4.38 15.07
C ALA A 22 0.79 -5.21 13.97
N THR A 23 0.32 -6.44 13.74
CA THR A 23 0.84 -7.34 12.70
C THR A 23 0.58 -6.77 11.30
N LEU A 24 -0.61 -6.24 11.06
CA LEU A 24 -0.96 -5.59 9.80
C LEU A 24 -0.07 -4.36 9.54
N ALA A 25 0.10 -3.50 10.54
CA ALA A 25 0.96 -2.32 10.43
C ALA A 25 2.41 -2.72 10.11
N ALA A 26 2.95 -3.71 10.83
CA ALA A 26 4.29 -4.23 10.58
C ALA A 26 4.46 -4.71 9.12
N ARG A 27 3.47 -5.44 8.57
CA ARG A 27 3.48 -5.88 7.18
C ARG A 27 3.43 -4.72 6.19
N ILE A 28 2.45 -3.82 6.34
CA ILE A 28 2.27 -2.68 5.42
C ILE A 28 3.50 -1.76 5.43
N TRP A 29 4.07 -1.47 6.60
CA TRP A 29 5.29 -0.66 6.71
C TRP A 29 6.49 -1.36 6.10
N THR A 30 6.64 -2.67 6.30
CA THR A 30 7.74 -3.42 5.67
C THR A 30 7.62 -3.38 4.14
N ILE A 31 6.42 -3.60 3.60
CA ILE A 31 6.18 -3.57 2.15
C ILE A 31 6.48 -2.19 1.57
N THR A 32 5.90 -1.14 2.16
CA THR A 32 6.07 0.23 1.65
C THR A 32 7.50 0.76 1.83
N ALA A 33 8.19 0.41 2.94
CA ALA A 33 9.60 0.72 3.11
C ALA A 33 10.48 -0.02 2.08
N THR A 34 10.15 -1.26 1.73
CA THR A 34 10.87 -2.01 0.69
C THR A 34 10.68 -1.35 -0.69
N ALA A 35 9.47 -0.92 -1.03
CA ALA A 35 9.20 -0.16 -2.24
C ALA A 35 9.96 1.18 -2.26
N GLN A 36 9.99 1.91 -1.14
CA GLN A 36 10.78 3.15 -1.02
C GLN A 36 12.28 2.92 -1.22
N ARG A 37 12.83 1.81 -0.70
CA ARG A 37 14.24 1.44 -0.91
C ARG A 37 14.56 1.14 -2.38
N ALA A 38 13.57 0.76 -3.18
CA ALA A 38 13.69 0.60 -4.63
C ALA A 38 13.45 1.92 -5.41
N GLY A 39 13.28 3.05 -4.71
CA GLY A 39 13.07 4.37 -5.28
C GLY A 39 11.62 4.72 -5.59
N CYS A 40 10.65 3.85 -5.27
CA CYS A 40 9.24 4.11 -5.56
C CYS A 40 8.61 5.09 -4.55
N ASN A 41 7.65 5.88 -5.02
CA ASN A 41 6.73 6.60 -4.16
C ASN A 41 5.76 5.57 -3.52
N PRO A 42 5.69 5.48 -2.17
CA PRO A 42 4.89 4.45 -1.52
C PRO A 42 3.38 4.60 -1.78
N LEU A 43 2.92 5.82 -2.04
CA LEU A 43 1.52 6.11 -2.33
C LEU A 43 1.17 5.68 -3.75
N ALA A 44 1.99 6.02 -4.75
CA ALA A 44 1.80 5.58 -6.13
C ALA A 44 1.83 4.05 -6.25
N TYR A 45 2.84 3.43 -5.63
CA TYR A 45 2.98 1.97 -5.57
C TYR A 45 1.74 1.30 -4.96
N LEU A 46 1.26 1.81 -3.82
CA LEU A 46 0.08 1.25 -3.15
C LEU A 46 -1.20 1.45 -3.97
N ILE A 47 -1.35 2.60 -4.65
CA ILE A 47 -2.48 2.84 -5.54
C ILE A 47 -2.49 1.84 -6.68
N ALA A 48 -1.35 1.63 -7.35
CA ALA A 48 -1.25 0.66 -8.45
C ALA A 48 -1.63 -0.76 -7.99
N TYR A 49 -1.16 -1.17 -6.81
CA TYR A 49 -1.56 -2.46 -6.23
C TYR A 49 -3.06 -2.55 -5.95
N LEU A 50 -3.66 -1.50 -5.38
CA LEU A 50 -5.10 -1.47 -5.08
C LEU A 50 -5.96 -1.40 -6.35
N GLN A 51 -5.47 -0.77 -7.42
CA GLN A 51 -6.11 -0.75 -8.73
C GLN A 51 -6.11 -2.13 -9.37
N GLU A 52 -5.01 -2.88 -9.29
CA GLU A 52 -4.98 -4.28 -9.74
C GLU A 52 -5.93 -5.17 -8.90
N CYS A 53 -6.01 -4.93 -7.59
CA CYS A 53 -7.00 -5.62 -6.75
C CYS A 53 -8.45 -5.28 -7.20
N ALA A 54 -8.71 -4.02 -7.53
CA ALA A 54 -10.03 -3.58 -8.00
C ALA A 54 -10.38 -4.23 -9.35
N ALA A 55 -9.43 -4.28 -10.29
CA ALA A 55 -9.59 -4.98 -11.57
C ALA A 55 -9.85 -6.48 -11.40
N ALA A 56 -9.26 -7.10 -10.36
CA ALA A 56 -9.51 -8.50 -9.98
C ALA A 56 -10.82 -8.72 -9.18
N GLY A 57 -11.74 -7.74 -9.18
CA GLY A 57 -13.02 -7.84 -8.47
C GLY A 57 -12.90 -7.64 -6.96
N GLY A 58 -11.94 -6.82 -6.52
CA GLY A 58 -11.66 -6.55 -5.10
C GLY A 58 -10.94 -7.69 -4.39
N ARG A 59 -10.33 -8.61 -5.14
CA ARG A 59 -9.55 -9.73 -4.61
C ARG A 59 -8.06 -9.45 -4.75
N ALA A 60 -7.25 -10.15 -3.96
CA ALA A 60 -5.81 -10.13 -4.16
C ALA A 60 -5.49 -10.56 -5.62
N PRO A 61 -4.49 -9.93 -6.27
CA PRO A 61 -4.07 -10.33 -7.60
C PRO A 61 -3.64 -11.80 -7.61
N ASN A 62 -3.77 -12.46 -8.76
CA ASN A 62 -3.21 -13.81 -8.91
C ASN A 62 -1.68 -13.77 -8.73
N PRO A 63 -1.02 -14.92 -8.43
CA PRO A 63 0.42 -14.93 -8.15
C PRO A 63 1.29 -14.29 -9.23
N ALA A 64 0.97 -14.51 -10.51
CA ALA A 64 1.70 -13.91 -11.63
C ALA A 64 1.59 -12.38 -11.68
N ALA A 65 0.39 -11.84 -11.43
CA ALA A 65 0.16 -10.40 -11.34
C ALA A 65 0.77 -9.80 -10.06
N LEU A 66 0.85 -10.59 -8.98
CA LEU A 66 1.46 -10.17 -7.73
C LEU A 66 2.98 -10.02 -7.85
N GLU A 67 3.64 -10.92 -8.59
CA GLU A 67 5.09 -10.89 -8.80
C GLU A 67 5.57 -9.58 -9.43
N ARG A 68 4.76 -8.95 -10.29
CA ARG A 68 5.03 -7.62 -10.85
C ARG A 68 5.33 -6.58 -9.77
N PHE A 69 4.71 -6.68 -8.60
CA PHE A 69 4.88 -5.75 -7.49
C PHE A 69 6.13 -6.00 -6.63
N PHE A 70 6.88 -7.08 -6.86
CA PHE A 70 8.13 -7.29 -6.14
C PHE A 70 9.20 -6.34 -6.69
N PRO A 71 9.83 -5.49 -5.84
CA PRO A 71 10.74 -4.47 -6.35
C PRO A 71 11.98 -4.99 -7.09
N TRP A 72 12.31 -6.28 -6.92
CA TRP A 72 13.40 -6.97 -7.62
C TRP A 72 12.96 -7.73 -8.89
N VAL A 73 11.65 -7.81 -9.15
CA VAL A 73 11.05 -8.43 -10.37
C VAL A 73 10.37 -7.38 -11.25
N ALA A 74 9.91 -6.28 -10.66
CA ALA A 74 9.20 -5.20 -11.33
C ALA A 74 9.93 -4.71 -12.58
N SER A 75 9.17 -4.47 -13.65
CA SER A 75 9.73 -3.95 -14.89
C SER A 75 10.18 -2.49 -14.69
N GLU A 76 11.11 -2.02 -15.52
CA GLU A 76 11.53 -0.60 -15.46
C GLU A 76 10.35 0.34 -15.71
N THR A 77 9.40 -0.06 -16.58
CA THR A 77 8.16 0.70 -16.82
C THR A 77 7.35 0.89 -15.55
N ASP A 78 7.18 -0.19 -14.77
CA ASP A 78 6.45 -0.14 -13.49
C ASP A 78 7.17 0.71 -12.46
N LEU A 79 8.48 0.56 -12.35
CA LEU A 79 9.30 1.36 -11.43
C LEU A 79 9.23 2.85 -11.79
N VAL A 80 9.27 3.19 -13.08
CA VAL A 80 9.09 4.56 -13.55
C VAL A 80 7.71 5.09 -13.18
N GLU A 81 6.65 4.30 -13.41
CA GLU A 81 5.28 4.66 -13.04
C GLU A 81 5.16 4.93 -11.53
N TRP A 82 5.71 4.05 -10.69
CA TRP A 82 5.62 4.17 -9.23
C TRP A 82 6.56 5.19 -8.63
N ARG A 83 7.60 5.63 -9.33
CA ARG A 83 8.45 6.77 -8.93
C ARG A 83 7.70 8.10 -9.05
N MET A 84 6.78 8.20 -10.00
CA MET A 84 5.98 9.41 -10.19
C MET A 84 5.01 9.60 -9.02
N SER A 85 4.71 10.85 -8.69
CA SER A 85 3.56 11.11 -7.82
C SER A 85 2.31 10.61 -8.52
N PRO A 86 1.40 9.92 -7.79
CA PRO A 86 0.18 9.46 -8.41
C PRO A 86 -0.61 10.67 -8.93
N PRO A 87 -1.31 10.55 -10.06
CA PRO A 87 -2.24 11.58 -10.48
C PRO A 87 -3.18 11.84 -9.30
N GLY A 88 -3.44 13.13 -9.02
CA GLY A 88 -4.45 13.52 -8.03
C GLY A 88 -5.78 12.81 -8.33
N PRO A 89 -6.71 12.76 -7.35
CA PRO A 89 -7.94 11.98 -7.49
C PRO A 89 -8.57 12.27 -8.86
N MET A 90 -8.80 11.20 -9.64
CA MET A 90 -9.54 11.35 -10.89
C MET A 90 -10.91 11.97 -10.56
N PRO A 91 -11.37 12.96 -11.35
CA PRO A 91 -12.65 13.63 -11.12
C PRO A 91 -13.83 12.66 -11.18
#